data_AF-A0A1F9R4F1-F1
#
_entry.id   AF-A0A1F9R4F1-F1
#
_cell.length_a   1.000
_cell.length_b   1.000
_cell.length_c   1.000
_cell.angle_alpha   90.00
_cell.angle_beta   90.00
_cell.angle_gamma   90.00
#
_symmetry.space_group_name_H-M   'P 1'
#
loop_
_entity.id
_entity.type
_entity.pdbx_description
1 polymer ?
#
loop_
_entity_poly.entity_id
_entity_poly.type
_entity_poly.pdbx_seq_one_letter_code
_entity_poly.pdbx_strand_id
1 'polypeptide(L)'
;MNKRFLQAAKRPASGFTLIELLVVVLIIGILAAIAVPQYFKIVEKGKAAEASNYIAAVAGAQESYLARYGSYCTTLTSCLGTSTAFDIGLPLASALKYFSVTQGAGSSTPGWSASLQRRTPYPAIYSNYTMTYDRNANPPLTCSGTNCSDMLP
;
A
#
# COMPACT_ATOMS: atom_id res chain seq x y z
N MET A 1 -54.54 -12.67 -60.68
CA MET A 1 -53.77 -13.26 -59.56
C MET A 1 -52.61 -12.31 -59.26
N ASN A 2 -52.82 -11.38 -58.32
CA ASN A 2 -51.94 -10.23 -58.12
C ASN A 2 -50.80 -10.58 -57.15
N LYS A 3 -49.58 -10.72 -57.67
CA LYS A 3 -48.39 -10.94 -56.84
C LYS A 3 -47.91 -9.60 -56.28
N ARG A 4 -48.33 -9.26 -55.06
CA ARG A 4 -47.73 -8.18 -54.27
C ARG A 4 -46.38 -8.66 -53.75
N PHE A 5 -45.31 -8.34 -54.47
CA PHE A 5 -43.94 -8.52 -53.99
C PHE A 5 -43.68 -7.50 -52.88
N LEU A 6 -43.64 -7.98 -51.64
CA LEU A 6 -43.15 -7.22 -50.49
C LEU A 6 -41.64 -6.99 -50.69
N GLN A 7 -41.26 -5.79 -51.10
CA GLN A 7 -39.86 -5.37 -51.07
C GLN A 7 -39.44 -5.18 -49.60
N ALA A 8 -38.63 -6.11 -49.10
CA ALA A 8 -37.95 -5.94 -47.84
C ALA A 8 -36.90 -4.82 -47.98
N ALA A 9 -37.11 -3.69 -47.31
CA ALA A 9 -36.17 -2.58 -47.29
C ALA A 9 -34.83 -3.03 -46.66
N LYS A 10 -33.76 -3.03 -47.46
CA LYS A 10 -32.40 -3.33 -46.99
C LYS A 10 -31.97 -2.20 -46.05
N ARG A 11 -31.92 -2.48 -44.75
CA ARG A 11 -31.39 -1.53 -43.77
C ARG A 11 -29.92 -1.27 -44.11
N PRO A 12 -29.47 0.00 -44.13
CA PRO A 12 -28.05 0.29 -44.34
C PRO A 12 -27.26 -0.35 -43.21
N ALA A 13 -26.26 -1.17 -43.57
CA ALA A 13 -25.29 -1.67 -42.60
C ALA A 13 -24.39 -0.49 -42.21
N SER A 14 -24.64 0.10 -41.04
CA SER A 14 -23.77 1.10 -40.45
C SER A 14 -22.53 0.41 -39.89
N GLY A 15 -21.39 0.54 -40.56
CA GLY A 15 -20.08 0.13 -40.05
C GLY A 15 -19.35 1.32 -39.43
N PHE A 16 -18.49 1.04 -38.44
CA PHE A 16 -17.51 2.00 -37.93
C PHE A 16 -16.49 2.35 -39.02
N THR A 17 -16.13 3.62 -39.13
CA THR A 17 -15.07 4.06 -40.04
C THR A 17 -13.69 3.81 -39.42
N LEU A 18 -12.68 3.54 -40.26
CA LEU A 18 -11.30 3.38 -39.80
C LEU A 18 -10.76 4.67 -39.14
N ILE A 19 -11.24 5.83 -39.60
CA ILE A 19 -10.83 7.12 -39.05
C ILE A 19 -11.44 7.37 -37.65
N GLU A 20 -12.66 6.92 -37.40
CA GLU A 20 -13.26 6.97 -36.06
C GLU A 20 -12.45 6.15 -35.07
N LEU A 21 -12.05 4.94 -35.44
CA LEU A 21 -11.22 4.12 -34.56
C LEU A 21 -9.82 4.71 -34.34
N LEU A 22 -9.23 5.35 -35.37
CA LEU A 22 -7.91 5.99 -35.27
C LEU A 22 -7.91 7.13 -34.25
N VAL A 23 -8.90 8.03 -34.30
CA VAL A 23 -8.99 9.15 -33.36
C VAL A 23 -9.23 8.64 -31.94
N VAL A 24 -10.03 7.59 -31.76
CA VAL A 24 -10.31 7.01 -30.44
C VAL A 24 -9.05 6.43 -29.80
N VAL A 25 -8.26 5.62 -30.53
CA VAL A 25 -7.01 5.06 -29.97
C VAL A 25 -5.97 6.14 -29.70
N LEU A 26 -5.94 7.22 -30.49
CA LEU A 26 -5.08 8.37 -30.26
C LEU A 26 -5.44 9.07 -28.93
N ILE A 27 -6.72 9.33 -28.69
CA ILE A 27 -7.17 9.95 -27.43
C ILE A 27 -6.87 9.03 -26.24
N ILE A 28 -7.16 7.74 -26.34
CA ILE A 28 -6.86 6.76 -25.27
C ILE A 28 -5.34 6.69 -25.02
N GLY A 29 -4.51 6.77 -26.05
CA GLY A 29 -3.05 6.77 -25.92
C GLY A 29 -2.53 7.96 -25.11
N ILE A 30 -3.06 9.16 -25.36
CA ILE A 30 -2.69 10.37 -24.61
C ILE A 30 -3.10 10.25 -23.14
N LEU A 31 -4.33 9.79 -22.87
CA LEU A 31 -4.83 9.60 -21.51
C LEU A 31 -4.02 8.53 -20.76
N ALA A 32 -3.69 7.42 -21.41
CA ALA A 32 -2.93 6.32 -20.82
C ALA A 32 -1.52 6.74 -20.40
N ALA A 33 -0.84 7.57 -21.22
CA ALA A 33 0.51 8.04 -20.92
C ALA A 33 0.61 8.80 -19.58
N ILE A 34 -0.43 9.55 -19.21
CA ILE A 34 -0.48 10.31 -17.96
C ILE A 34 -1.05 9.44 -16.82
N ALA A 35 -2.09 8.66 -17.11
CA ALA A 35 -2.81 7.89 -16.09
C ALA A 35 -2.00 6.73 -15.51
N VAL A 36 -1.21 6.02 -16.34
CA VAL A 36 -0.45 4.83 -15.92
C VAL A 36 0.56 5.11 -14.78
N PRO A 37 1.46 6.10 -14.86
CA PRO A 37 2.39 6.38 -13.76
C PRO A 37 1.67 6.82 -12.48
N GLN A 38 0.58 7.58 -12.60
CA GLN A 38 -0.22 8.01 -11.45
C GLN A 38 -0.94 6.82 -10.78
N TYR A 39 -1.48 5.90 -11.57
CA TYR A 39 -2.13 4.70 -11.06
C TYR A 39 -1.17 3.85 -10.22
N PHE A 40 0.06 3.61 -10.70
CA PHE A 40 1.06 2.87 -9.93
C PHE A 40 1.41 3.53 -8.59
N LYS A 41 1.42 4.87 -8.54
CA LYS A 41 1.66 5.63 -7.29
C LYS A 41 0.54 5.43 -6.29
N ILE A 42 -0.72 5.45 -6.74
CA ILE A 42 -1.89 5.22 -5.88
C ILE A 42 -1.88 3.80 -5.32
N VAL A 43 -1.59 2.80 -6.17
CA VAL A 43 -1.49 1.40 -5.74
C VAL A 43 -0.37 1.22 -4.71
N GLU A 44 0.79 1.86 -4.90
CA GLU A 44 1.90 1.77 -3.95
C GLU A 44 1.59 2.49 -2.64
N LYS A 45 0.94 3.66 -2.68
CA LYS A 45 0.44 4.34 -1.47
C LYS A 45 -0.56 3.47 -0.70
N GLY A 46 -1.42 2.73 -1.41
CA GLY A 46 -2.32 1.75 -0.82
C GLY A 46 -1.59 0.61 -0.11
N LYS A 47 -0.41 0.19 -0.60
CA LYS A 47 0.44 -0.78 0.10
C LYS A 47 1.14 -0.14 1.30
N ALA A 48 1.64 1.08 1.18
CA ALA A 48 2.27 1.80 2.29
C ALA A 48 1.31 2.00 3.48
N ALA A 49 0.00 2.07 3.22
CA ALA A 49 -1.02 2.07 4.26
C ALA A 49 -1.02 0.79 5.13
N GLU A 50 -0.58 -0.36 4.60
CA GLU A 50 -0.38 -1.58 5.39
C GLU A 50 0.67 -1.35 6.49
N ALA A 51 1.79 -0.73 6.13
CA ALA A 51 2.88 -0.46 7.05
C ALA A 51 2.48 0.59 8.11
N SER A 52 1.79 1.66 7.72
CA SER A 52 1.31 2.67 8.68
C SER A 52 0.28 2.08 9.66
N ASN A 53 -0.64 1.23 9.18
CA ASN A 53 -1.61 0.54 10.04
C ASN A 53 -0.92 -0.42 11.02
N TYR A 54 0.08 -1.16 10.55
CA TYR A 54 0.86 -2.05 11.41
C TYR A 54 1.60 -1.27 12.50
N ILE A 55 2.28 -0.17 12.14
CA ILE A 55 2.94 0.70 13.11
C ILE A 55 1.95 1.28 14.12
N ALA A 56 0.78 1.75 13.68
CA ALA A 56 -0.24 2.29 14.57
C ALA A 56 -0.74 1.25 15.58
N ALA A 57 -0.93 0.00 15.14
CA ALA A 57 -1.28 -1.11 16.04
C ALA A 57 -0.16 -1.42 17.04
N VAL A 58 1.11 -1.42 16.60
CA VAL A 58 2.27 -1.57 17.49
C VAL A 58 2.35 -0.41 18.48
N ALA A 59 2.06 0.82 18.04
CA ALA A 59 2.04 1.99 18.92
C ALA A 59 0.98 1.86 20.02
N GLY A 60 -0.25 1.49 19.68
CA GLY A 60 -1.30 1.28 20.68
C GLY A 60 -0.95 0.17 21.69
N ALA A 61 -0.32 -0.91 21.22
CA ALA A 61 0.16 -1.97 22.09
C ALA A 61 1.29 -1.50 23.02
N GLN A 62 2.23 -0.70 22.51
CA GLN A 62 3.33 -0.13 23.27
C GLN A 62 2.86 0.86 24.35
N GLU A 63 1.86 1.70 24.06
CA GLU A 63 1.23 2.57 25.06
C GLU A 63 0.49 1.76 26.14
N SER A 64 -0.19 0.68 25.75
CA SER A 64 -0.85 -0.22 26.71
C SER A 64 0.17 -0.93 27.61
N TYR A 65 1.34 -1.29 27.09
CA TYR A 65 2.43 -1.88 27.86
C TYR A 65 3.06 -0.87 28.82
N LEU A 66 3.29 0.36 28.36
CA LEU A 66 3.77 1.46 29.21
C LEU A 66 2.82 1.66 30.41
N ALA A 67 1.51 1.68 30.17
CA ALA A 67 0.52 1.88 31.22
C ALA A 67 0.54 0.77 32.30
N ARG A 68 0.93 -0.45 31.93
CA ARG A 68 0.98 -1.60 32.84
C ARG A 68 2.32 -1.73 33.58
N TYR A 69 3.43 -1.51 32.89
CA TYR A 69 4.78 -1.83 33.39
C TYR A 69 5.69 -0.61 33.58
N GLY A 70 5.20 0.60 33.26
CA GLY A 70 5.95 1.84 33.42
C GLY A 70 7.15 2.00 32.48
N SER A 71 7.31 1.09 31.51
CA SER A 71 8.36 1.14 30.49
C SER A 71 7.83 0.61 29.15
N TYR A 72 8.49 0.97 28.06
CA TYR A 72 8.18 0.44 26.74
C TYR A 72 8.85 -0.89 26.51
N CYS A 73 8.25 -1.72 25.67
CA CYS A 73 8.80 -3.01 25.39
C CYS A 73 9.92 -2.92 24.34
N THR A 74 11.07 -3.51 24.67
CA THR A 74 12.33 -3.43 23.89
C THR A 74 12.67 -4.69 23.09
N THR A 75 11.97 -5.81 23.32
CA THR A 75 12.22 -7.08 22.62
C THR A 75 10.91 -7.84 22.49
N LEU A 76 10.67 -8.48 21.33
CA LEU A 76 9.46 -9.29 21.14
C LEU A 76 9.21 -10.27 22.29
N THR A 77 10.28 -10.88 22.83
CA THR A 77 10.21 -11.79 23.98
C THR A 77 9.72 -11.14 25.27
N SER A 78 10.10 -9.88 25.54
CA SER A 78 9.62 -9.14 26.71
C SER A 78 8.19 -8.62 26.51
N CYS A 79 7.71 -8.49 25.27
CA CYS A 79 6.35 -8.05 24.98
C CYS A 79 5.35 -9.21 24.92
N LEU A 80 5.78 -10.39 24.48
CA LEU A 80 4.90 -11.54 24.22
C LEU A 80 4.79 -12.53 25.39
N GLY A 81 5.71 -12.49 26.36
CA GLY A 81 5.80 -13.53 27.38
C GLY A 81 6.19 -14.88 26.76
N THR A 82 6.97 -15.68 27.47
CA THR A 82 7.20 -17.06 27.05
C THR A 82 5.88 -17.82 27.16
N SER A 83 5.37 -18.32 26.03
CA SER A 83 4.13 -19.10 25.84
C SER A 83 2.84 -18.29 25.61
N THR A 84 2.41 -18.27 24.35
CA THR A 84 0.99 -18.28 23.86
C THR A 84 -0.05 -17.33 24.46
N ALA A 85 0.30 -16.42 25.37
CA ALA A 85 -0.59 -15.42 25.95
C ALA A 85 -0.27 -14.06 25.34
N PHE A 86 -1.01 -13.76 24.28
CA PHE A 86 -0.97 -12.47 23.63
C PHE A 86 -1.70 -11.43 24.48
N ASP A 87 -1.06 -10.88 25.51
CA ASP A 87 -1.71 -9.91 26.42
C ASP A 87 -1.80 -8.48 25.86
N ILE A 88 -1.20 -8.21 24.70
CA ILE A 88 -1.10 -6.85 24.11
C ILE A 88 -1.37 -6.74 22.61
N GLY A 89 -1.96 -7.74 21.94
CA GLY A 89 -2.54 -7.43 20.63
C GLY A 89 -1.54 -7.21 19.48
N LEU A 90 -0.22 -7.39 19.66
CA LEU A 90 0.80 -7.01 18.68
C LEU A 90 0.67 -7.78 17.34
N PRO A 91 0.35 -7.14 16.22
CA PRO A 91 0.21 -7.84 14.95
C PRO A 91 1.48 -8.65 14.64
N LEU A 92 1.31 -9.92 14.28
CA LEU A 92 2.44 -10.77 13.91
C LEU A 92 3.11 -10.18 12.67
N ALA A 93 4.45 -10.14 12.66
CA ALA A 93 5.21 -9.67 11.50
C ALA A 93 4.91 -10.48 10.21
N SER A 94 4.37 -11.70 10.35
CA SER A 94 3.87 -12.55 9.26
C SER A 94 2.56 -12.06 8.64
N ALA A 95 1.82 -11.16 9.28
CA ALA A 95 0.62 -10.54 8.72
C ALA A 95 0.95 -9.56 7.58
N LEU A 96 2.19 -9.10 7.49
CA LEU A 96 2.65 -8.17 6.46
C LEU A 96 2.94 -8.90 5.14
N LYS A 97 2.19 -8.55 4.10
CA LYS A 97 2.37 -9.06 2.74
C LYS A 97 3.45 -8.28 2.01
N TYR A 98 3.35 -6.96 1.98
CA TYR A 98 4.21 -6.09 1.17
C TYR A 98 5.43 -5.56 1.93
N PHE A 99 5.49 -5.76 3.24
CA PHE A 99 6.56 -5.27 4.09
C PHE A 99 7.19 -6.40 4.92
N SER A 100 8.41 -6.15 5.39
CA SER A 100 9.09 -6.96 6.40
C SER A 100 9.58 -6.05 7.52
N VAL A 101 9.45 -6.51 8.76
CA VAL A 101 10.02 -5.81 9.91
C VAL A 101 11.53 -5.94 9.87
N THR A 102 12.24 -4.82 9.88
CA THR A 102 13.72 -4.76 9.84
C THR A 102 14.30 -4.38 11.21
N GLN A 103 13.60 -3.55 11.97
CA GLN A 103 13.81 -3.40 13.41
C GLN A 103 12.47 -3.55 14.13
N GLY A 104 12.42 -4.48 15.10
CA GLY A 104 11.37 -4.51 16.11
C GLY A 104 11.47 -3.31 17.04
N ALA A 105 10.61 -3.22 18.07
CA ALA A 105 10.60 -2.12 19.04
C ALA A 105 11.96 -1.96 19.74
N GLY A 106 12.88 -1.19 19.15
CA GLY A 106 14.21 -0.92 19.67
C GLY A 106 14.16 0.18 20.72
N SER A 107 15.02 0.11 21.74
CA SER A 107 15.04 1.07 22.84
C SER A 107 15.67 2.40 22.42
N SER A 108 14.85 3.44 22.21
CA SER A 108 15.30 4.83 22.13
C SER A 108 14.97 5.55 23.44
N THR A 109 15.41 5.07 24.62
CA THR A 109 15.02 5.61 25.95
C THR A 109 14.97 7.15 25.97
N PRO A 110 13.80 7.78 26.25
CA PRO A 110 12.55 7.23 26.80
C PRO A 110 11.50 6.81 25.74
N GLY A 111 11.93 6.18 24.66
CA GLY A 111 11.23 5.93 23.40
C GLY A 111 11.23 4.46 22.95
N TRP A 112 10.43 4.18 21.93
CA TRP A 112 10.57 2.98 21.10
C TRP A 112 10.56 3.38 19.63
N SER A 113 11.24 2.59 18.80
CA SER A 113 11.19 2.74 17.35
C SER A 113 10.96 1.40 16.66
N ALA A 114 10.29 1.42 15.52
CA ALA A 114 10.13 0.24 14.66
C ALA A 114 10.32 0.63 13.20
N SER A 115 10.94 -0.25 12.43
CA SER A 115 11.12 -0.03 11.00
C SER A 115 10.63 -1.19 10.16
N LEU A 116 9.94 -0.84 9.07
CA LEU A 116 9.43 -1.77 8.08
C LEU A 116 10.08 -1.44 6.74
N GLN A 117 10.65 -2.45 6.11
CA GLN A 117 11.17 -2.33 4.76
C GLN A 117 10.19 -2.95 3.77
N ARG A 118 9.92 -2.21 2.69
CA ARG A 118 9.07 -2.68 1.61
C ARG A 118 9.74 -3.85 0.87
N ARG A 119 9.00 -4.94 0.68
CA ARG A 119 9.39 -6.09 -0.13
C ARG A 119 9.21 -5.78 -1.61
N THR A 120 10.25 -6.02 -2.40
CA THR A 120 10.23 -5.84 -3.86
C THR A 120 10.34 -7.20 -4.55
N PRO A 121 9.23 -7.82 -4.98
CA PRO A 121 9.32 -8.93 -5.91
C PRO A 121 9.83 -8.42 -7.27
N TYR A 122 10.76 -9.15 -7.88
CA TYR A 122 11.28 -8.84 -9.21
C TYR A 122 10.25 -9.23 -10.30
N PRO A 123 10.00 -8.40 -11.33
CA PRO A 123 10.48 -7.03 -11.55
C PRO A 123 9.65 -6.00 -10.76
N ALA A 124 10.32 -5.04 -10.11
CA ALA A 124 9.67 -4.05 -9.26
C ALA A 124 9.62 -2.66 -9.94
N ILE A 125 8.41 -2.09 -10.06
CA ILE A 125 8.17 -0.72 -10.56
C ILE A 125 8.71 0.35 -9.59
N TYR A 126 8.80 -0.01 -8.30
CA TYR A 126 9.30 0.84 -7.23
C TYR A 126 10.49 0.17 -6.55
N SER A 127 11.43 0.95 -6.02
CA SER A 127 12.57 0.46 -5.24
C SER A 127 12.18 0.05 -3.82
N ASN A 128 13.12 -0.54 -3.08
CA ASN A 128 13.00 -0.70 -1.64
C ASN A 128 12.97 0.66 -0.94
N TYR A 129 12.09 0.81 0.05
CA TYR A 129 12.05 1.94 0.96
C TYR A 129 11.72 1.45 2.35
N THR A 130 12.12 2.22 3.35
CA THR A 130 11.99 1.87 4.76
C THR A 130 11.19 2.94 5.47
N MET A 131 10.06 2.53 6.05
CA MET A 131 9.26 3.35 6.94
C MET A 131 9.73 3.12 8.36
N THR A 132 10.08 4.19 9.05
CA THR A 132 10.55 4.15 10.43
C THR A 132 9.64 4.99 11.29
N TYR A 133 9.07 4.36 12.31
CA TYR A 133 8.44 5.05 13.41
C TYR A 133 9.44 5.24 14.54
N ASP A 134 9.55 6.47 15.04
CA ASP A 134 10.22 6.77 16.29
C ASP A 134 9.30 7.68 17.11
N ARG A 135 8.94 7.21 18.31
CA ARG A 135 8.02 7.96 19.17
C ARG A 135 8.58 9.32 19.62
N ASN A 136 9.89 9.46 19.68
CA ASN A 136 10.53 10.71 20.09
C ASN A 136 10.82 11.65 18.91
N ALA A 137 10.66 11.17 17.67
CA ALA A 137 10.88 11.98 16.48
C ALA A 137 9.67 12.88 16.18
N ASN A 138 9.94 14.03 15.58
CA ASN A 138 8.92 14.92 15.03
C ASN A 138 9.27 15.25 13.56
N PRO A 139 8.55 14.70 12.56
CA PRO A 139 7.40 13.81 12.68
C PRO A 139 7.78 12.38 13.15
N PRO A 140 6.88 11.66 13.83
CA PRO A 140 7.17 10.33 14.38
C PRO A 140 7.27 9.25 13.31
N LEU A 141 6.56 9.42 12.18
CA LEU A 141 6.68 8.58 11.01
C LEU A 141 7.61 9.25 10.00
N THR A 142 8.73 8.59 9.71
CA THR A 142 9.68 8.99 8.69
C THR A 142 9.79 7.90 7.64
N CYS A 143 10.21 8.28 6.44
CA CYS A 143 10.55 7.30 5.43
C CYS A 143 11.87 7.62 4.74
N SER A 144 12.65 6.58 4.46
CA SER A 144 13.92 6.65 3.76
C SER A 144 13.89 5.73 2.53
N GLY A 145 14.32 6.25 1.37
CA GLY A 145 14.33 5.53 0.09
C GLY A 145 13.75 6.36 -1.05
N THR A 146 13.83 5.83 -2.27
CA THR A 146 13.35 6.52 -3.48
C THR A 146 11.83 6.71 -3.45
N ASN A 147 11.36 7.93 -3.70
CA ASN A 147 9.94 8.30 -3.78
C ASN A 147 9.11 7.95 -2.53
N CYS A 148 9.75 7.80 -1.36
CA CYS A 148 9.00 7.39 -0.17
C CYS A 148 8.29 8.54 0.55
N SER A 149 8.74 9.78 0.40
CA SER A 149 8.06 10.96 0.96
C SER A 149 6.61 11.08 0.47
N ASP A 150 6.36 10.63 -0.75
CA ASP A 150 5.03 10.55 -1.37
C ASP A 150 4.11 9.46 -0.79
N MET A 151 4.69 8.50 -0.06
CA MET A 151 4.01 7.33 0.49
C MET A 151 3.62 7.52 1.96
N LEU A 152 4.08 8.59 2.60
CA LEU A 152 3.63 8.98 3.92
C LEU A 152 2.16 9.46 3.86
N PRO A 153 1.35 9.16 4.89
CA PRO A 153 -0.04 9.59 4.97
C PRO A 153 -0.17 11.12 5.02
#